data_AF-A0A1C3XEM1-F1
#
_entry.id   AF-A0A1C3XEM1-F1
#
_cell.length_a   1.000
_cell.length_b   1.000
_cell.length_c   1.000
_cell.angle_alpha   90.00
_cell.angle_beta   90.00
_cell.angle_gamma   90.00
#
_symmetry.space_group_name_H-M   'P 1'
#
loop_
_entity.id
_entity.type
_entity.pdbx_description
1 polymer ?
#
loop_
_entity_poly.entity_id
_entity_poly.type
_entity_poly.pdbx_seq_one_letter_code
_entity_poly.pdbx_strand_id
1 'polypeptide(L)'
;MHHPDLNANHSAVHRALIEENRWRAQRYGTDGTYIDLVSLEPVSFRSWLDAVIALLAPDIEHLGVEDDIQHLKTIPKRGTSAHLQLEYFRGLRKFGRSPREAIGDVTKWLRTSTETGNFAARNDEPKKARDQQPFATLAAFGSKLPPGDIAFK
;
A
#
# COMPACT_ATOMS: atom_id res chain seq x y z
N MET A 1 -4.68 1.52 24.79
CA MET A 1 -5.31 2.80 24.41
C MET A 1 -6.45 2.48 23.46
N HIS A 2 -7.70 2.55 23.93
CA HIS A 2 -8.89 2.32 23.10
C HIS A 2 -9.61 3.67 23.02
N HIS A 3 -9.73 4.23 21.81
CA HIS A 3 -10.39 5.51 21.55
C HIS A 3 -11.77 5.25 20.90
N PRO A 4 -12.81 4.92 21.70
CA PRO A 4 -14.13 4.59 21.19
C PRO A 4 -14.84 5.78 20.52
N ASP A 5 -14.33 6.99 20.72
CA ASP A 5 -14.77 8.25 20.11
C ASP A 5 -14.40 8.33 18.62
N LEU A 6 -13.29 7.72 18.22
CA LEU A 6 -12.90 7.64 16.82
C LEU A 6 -13.95 6.83 16.06
N ASN A 7 -14.47 7.41 14.98
CA ASN A 7 -15.49 6.81 14.12
C ASN A 7 -16.89 6.59 14.78
N ALA A 8 -17.14 7.17 15.97
CA ALA A 8 -18.43 7.09 16.66
C ALA A 8 -19.59 7.68 15.83
N ASN A 9 -19.29 8.71 15.03
CA ASN A 9 -20.27 9.44 14.23
C ASN A 9 -20.63 8.79 12.88
N HIS A 10 -20.06 7.63 12.53
CA HIS A 10 -20.45 6.93 11.30
C HIS A 10 -21.77 6.19 11.49
N SER A 11 -22.78 6.62 10.74
CA SER A 11 -24.07 5.92 10.61
C SER A 11 -23.91 4.49 10.11
N ALA A 12 -24.96 3.67 10.29
CA ALA A 12 -24.99 2.31 9.75
C ALA A 12 -24.74 2.27 8.22
N VAL A 13 -25.23 3.28 7.50
CA VAL A 13 -25.02 3.44 6.06
C VAL A 13 -23.54 3.67 5.75
N HIS A 14 -22.85 4.57 6.46
CA HIS A 14 -21.42 4.78 6.25
C HIS A 14 -20.61 3.51 6.46
N ARG A 15 -20.93 2.72 7.50
CA ARG A 15 -20.23 1.46 7.78
C ARG A 15 -20.45 0.44 6.67
N ALA A 16 -21.67 0.34 6.13
CA ALA A 16 -21.96 -0.54 5.01
C ALA A 16 -21.18 -0.13 3.74
N LEU A 17 -21.09 1.17 3.44
CA LEU A 17 -20.32 1.68 2.30
C LEU A 17 -18.81 1.48 2.46
N ILE A 18 -18.29 1.59 3.68
CA ILE A 18 -16.88 1.27 3.97
C ILE A 18 -16.60 -0.21 3.70
N GLU A 19 -17.49 -1.11 4.13
CA GLU A 19 -17.32 -2.55 3.87
C GLU A 19 -17.42 -2.89 2.38
N GLU A 20 -18.33 -2.24 1.65
CA GLU A 20 -18.39 -2.33 0.19
C GLU A 20 -17.08 -1.86 -0.46
N ASN A 21 -16.57 -0.68 -0.08
CA ASN A 21 -15.30 -0.16 -0.59
C ASN A 21 -14.13 -1.09 -0.25
N ARG A 22 -14.12 -1.70 0.94
CA ARG A 22 -13.13 -2.69 1.34
C ARG A 22 -13.19 -3.91 0.43
N TRP A 23 -14.38 -4.44 0.16
CA TRP A 23 -14.55 -5.57 -0.75
C TRP A 23 -14.06 -5.21 -2.17
N ARG A 24 -14.41 -4.03 -2.68
CA ARG A 24 -13.94 -3.54 -3.99
C ARG A 24 -12.43 -3.39 -4.05
N ALA A 25 -11.80 -2.88 -2.99
CA ALA A 25 -10.34 -2.78 -2.90
C ALA A 25 -9.69 -4.16 -2.98
N GLN A 26 -10.22 -5.15 -2.26
CA GLN A 26 -9.70 -6.51 -2.28
C GLN A 26 -9.86 -7.16 -3.66
N ARG A 27 -10.99 -6.89 -4.34
CA ARG A 27 -11.33 -7.55 -5.60
C ARG A 27 -10.67 -6.92 -6.83
N TYR A 28 -10.59 -5.60 -6.87
CA TYR A 28 -10.20 -4.84 -8.06
C TYR A 28 -8.95 -3.97 -7.84
N GLY A 29 -8.55 -3.74 -6.58
CA GLY A 29 -7.37 -2.92 -6.27
C GLY A 29 -7.42 -1.56 -6.98
N THR A 30 -6.31 -1.20 -7.62
CA THR A 30 -6.15 0.07 -8.34
C THR A 30 -7.06 0.25 -9.56
N ASP A 31 -7.67 -0.84 -10.05
CA ASP A 31 -8.58 -0.83 -11.19
C ASP A 31 -10.05 -0.70 -10.74
N GLY A 32 -10.28 -0.62 -9.42
CA GLY A 32 -11.61 -0.49 -8.83
C GLY A 32 -12.20 0.92 -8.93
N THR A 33 -13.51 0.98 -8.71
CA THR A 33 -14.25 2.22 -8.49
C THR A 33 -14.84 2.18 -7.08
N TYR A 34 -14.64 3.24 -6.31
CA TYR A 34 -15.01 3.35 -4.91
C TYR A 34 -16.18 4.30 -4.74
N ILE A 35 -16.89 4.25 -3.63
CA ILE A 35 -17.95 5.18 -3.30
C ILE A 35 -17.37 6.27 -2.40
N ASP A 36 -17.46 7.53 -2.81
CA ASP A 36 -17.14 8.65 -1.94
C ASP A 36 -18.22 8.77 -0.85
N LEU A 37 -17.79 8.83 0.41
CA LEU A 37 -18.72 8.84 1.54
C LEU A 37 -19.43 10.19 1.72
N VAL A 38 -18.91 11.26 1.11
CA VAL A 38 -19.53 12.60 1.17
C VAL A 38 -20.54 12.78 0.04
N SER A 39 -20.12 12.60 -1.20
CA SER A 39 -21.00 12.78 -2.37
C SER A 39 -21.91 11.58 -2.65
N LEU A 40 -21.59 10.40 -2.10
CA LEU A 40 -22.24 9.11 -2.41
C LEU A 40 -22.09 8.68 -3.87
N GLU A 41 -21.17 9.31 -4.61
CA GLU A 41 -20.91 9.01 -6.01
C GLU A 41 -19.71 8.07 -6.21
N PRO A 42 -19.67 7.32 -7.32
CA PRO A 42 -18.51 6.51 -7.67
C PRO A 42 -17.29 7.37 -8.04
N VAL A 43 -16.12 7.03 -7.52
CA VAL A 43 -14.82 7.67 -7.80
C VAL A 43 -13.77 6.64 -8.19
N SER A 44 -12.90 7.01 -9.14
CA SER A 44 -11.77 6.15 -9.53
C SER A 44 -10.72 6.08 -8.41
N PHE A 45 -9.93 5.00 -8.36
CA PHE A 45 -8.78 4.91 -7.45
C PHE A 45 -7.85 6.14 -7.54
N ARG A 46 -7.62 6.65 -8.75
CA ARG A 46 -6.70 7.79 -8.99
C ARG A 46 -7.25 9.08 -8.38
N SER A 47 -8.52 9.36 -8.64
CA SER A 47 -9.21 10.53 -8.06
C SER A 47 -9.25 10.44 -6.53
N TRP A 48 -9.53 9.25 -5.99
CA TRP A 48 -9.51 9.02 -4.55
C TRP A 48 -8.12 9.23 -3.95
N LEU A 49 -7.07 8.68 -4.57
CA LEU A 49 -5.69 8.85 -4.12
C LEU A 49 -5.27 10.33 -4.12
N ASP A 50 -5.61 11.08 -5.18
CA ASP A 50 -5.32 12.51 -5.25
C ASP A 50 -6.04 13.29 -4.13
N ALA A 51 -7.28 12.96 -3.82
CA ALA A 51 -8.03 13.57 -2.72
C ALA A 51 -7.41 13.26 -1.34
N VAL A 52 -6.98 12.01 -1.11
CA VAL A 52 -6.29 11.62 0.14
C VAL A 52 -4.95 12.33 0.29
N ILE A 53 -4.17 12.44 -0.79
CA ILE A 53 -2.90 13.18 -0.77
C ILE A 53 -3.14 14.67 -0.46
N ALA A 54 -4.17 15.28 -1.05
CA ALA A 54 -4.53 16.66 -0.77
C ALA A 54 -4.96 16.86 0.70
N LEU A 55 -5.73 15.91 1.25
CA LEU A 55 -6.15 15.92 2.66
C LEU A 55 -4.96 15.86 3.61
N LEU A 56 -3.93 15.07 3.28
CA LEU A 56 -2.75 14.85 4.11
C LEU A 56 -1.59 15.81 3.79
N ALA A 57 -1.80 16.82 2.94
CA ALA A 57 -0.71 17.68 2.47
C ALA A 57 0.13 18.31 3.60
N PRO A 58 -0.46 18.84 4.70
CA PRO A 58 0.33 19.40 5.80
C PRO A 58 1.18 18.35 6.52
N ASP A 59 0.66 17.13 6.70
CA ASP A 59 1.40 16.04 7.35
C ASP A 59 2.53 15.52 6.46
N ILE A 60 2.28 15.44 5.14
CA ILE A 60 3.29 15.03 4.16
C ILE A 60 4.47 16.00 4.18
N GLU A 61 4.19 17.31 4.19
CA GLU A 61 5.21 18.37 4.29
C GLU A 61 5.94 18.30 5.64
N HIS A 62 5.20 18.12 6.73
CA HIS A 62 5.79 18.03 8.07
C HIS A 62 6.73 16.83 8.22
N LEU A 63 6.42 15.71 7.57
CA LEU A 63 7.21 14.48 7.62
C LEU A 63 8.32 14.42 6.55
N GLY A 64 8.31 15.31 5.55
CA GLY A 64 9.30 15.34 4.47
C GLY A 64 9.29 14.07 3.59
N VAL A 65 8.11 13.52 3.31
CA VAL A 65 7.91 12.26 2.56
C VAL A 65 7.32 12.44 1.17
N GLU A 66 7.44 13.63 0.59
CA GLU A 66 6.83 14.02 -0.69
C GLU A 66 7.17 13.04 -1.81
N ASP A 67 8.44 12.65 -1.93
CA ASP A 67 8.93 11.76 -2.99
C ASP A 67 8.29 10.36 -2.91
N ASP A 68 8.14 9.82 -1.70
CA ASP A 68 7.51 8.52 -1.49
C ASP A 68 6.01 8.60 -1.79
N ILE A 69 5.35 9.72 -1.46
CA ILE A 69 3.94 9.96 -1.81
C ILE A 69 3.75 10.13 -3.32
N GLN A 70 4.63 10.84 -4.01
CA GLN A 70 4.57 10.96 -5.48
C GLN A 70 4.78 9.60 -6.15
N HIS A 71 5.58 8.70 -5.56
CA HIS A 71 5.74 7.35 -6.07
C HIS A 71 4.42 6.58 -6.11
N LEU A 72 3.49 6.80 -5.17
CA LEU A 72 2.17 6.14 -5.14
C LEU A 72 1.40 6.37 -6.44
N LYS A 73 1.53 7.56 -7.06
CA LYS A 73 0.86 7.89 -8.33
C LYS A 73 1.38 7.10 -9.53
N THR A 74 2.56 6.49 -9.40
CA THR A 74 3.15 5.63 -10.44
C THR A 74 2.60 4.20 -10.42
N ILE A 75 2.14 3.72 -9.25
CA ILE A 75 1.63 2.36 -9.05
C ILE A 75 0.46 2.03 -9.99
N PRO A 76 -0.63 2.82 -10.09
CA PRO A 76 -1.74 2.51 -11.00
C PRO A 76 -1.37 2.66 -12.48
N LYS A 77 -0.24 3.31 -12.82
CA LYS A 77 0.25 3.42 -14.20
C LYS A 77 1.07 2.20 -14.62
N ARG A 78 1.94 1.72 -13.72
CA ARG A 78 2.81 0.56 -13.94
C ARG A 78 2.09 -0.78 -13.68
N GLY A 79 1.07 -0.77 -12.83
CA GLY A 79 0.47 -1.96 -12.26
C GLY A 79 1.06 -2.30 -10.88
N THR A 80 0.22 -2.93 -10.05
CA THR A 80 0.61 -3.45 -8.72
C THR A 80 1.42 -4.74 -8.83
N SER A 81 2.02 -5.20 -7.73
CA SER A 81 2.66 -6.52 -7.66
C SER A 81 1.71 -7.66 -8.08
N ALA A 82 0.43 -7.59 -7.74
CA ALA A 82 -0.57 -8.57 -8.16
C ALA A 82 -0.75 -8.60 -9.68
N HIS A 83 -0.74 -7.44 -10.35
CA HIS A 83 -0.80 -7.37 -11.82
C HIS A 83 0.41 -8.06 -12.44
N LEU A 84 1.61 -7.75 -11.96
CA LEU A 84 2.86 -8.32 -12.46
C LEU A 84 2.93 -9.84 -12.23
N GLN A 85 2.50 -10.32 -11.07
CA GLN A 85 2.41 -11.76 -10.77
C GLN A 85 1.44 -12.47 -11.71
N LEU A 86 0.26 -11.90 -11.93
CA LEU A 86 -0.74 -12.47 -12.84
C LEU A 86 -0.27 -12.46 -14.29
N GLU A 87 0.37 -11.38 -14.74
CA GLU A 87 0.96 -11.27 -16.07
C GLU A 87 2.03 -12.35 -16.27
N TYR A 88 2.97 -12.47 -15.33
CA TYR A 88 4.04 -13.45 -15.41
C TYR A 88 3.50 -14.89 -15.39
N PHE A 89 2.55 -15.18 -14.49
CA PHE A 89 1.86 -16.47 -14.44
C PHE A 89 1.16 -16.79 -15.77
N ARG A 90 0.38 -15.86 -16.32
CA ARG A 90 -0.33 -16.05 -17.60
C ARG A 90 0.65 -16.25 -18.75
N GLY A 91 1.77 -15.52 -18.74
CA GLY A 91 2.88 -15.71 -19.69
C GLY A 91 3.42 -17.15 -19.63
N LEU A 92 3.80 -17.63 -18.45
CA LEU A 92 4.32 -19.00 -18.25
C LEU A 92 3.30 -20.06 -18.72
N ARG A 93 2.02 -19.86 -18.41
CA ARG A 93 0.95 -20.75 -18.86
C ARG A 93 0.83 -20.79 -20.38
N LYS A 94 0.97 -19.64 -21.05
CA LYS A 94 0.95 -19.54 -22.52
C LYS A 94 2.13 -20.27 -23.17
N PHE A 95 3.28 -20.35 -22.49
CA PHE A 95 4.46 -21.10 -22.93
C PHE A 95 4.46 -22.57 -22.47
N GLY A 96 3.33 -23.11 -22.03
CA GLY A 96 3.15 -24.55 -21.78
C GLY A 96 3.51 -25.03 -20.37
N ARG A 97 3.94 -24.15 -19.45
CA ARG A 97 4.14 -24.54 -18.04
C ARG A 97 2.83 -24.99 -17.43
N SER A 98 2.85 -26.06 -16.65
CA SER A 98 1.69 -26.47 -15.83
C SER A 98 1.36 -25.41 -14.75
N PRO A 99 0.15 -25.41 -14.16
CA PRO A 99 -0.20 -24.44 -13.12
C PRO A 99 0.75 -24.47 -11.92
N ARG A 100 1.17 -25.67 -11.49
CA ARG A 100 2.07 -25.85 -10.34
C ARG A 100 3.46 -25.31 -10.61
N GLU A 101 4.02 -25.59 -11.79
CA GLU A 101 5.32 -25.04 -12.19
C GLU A 101 5.26 -23.52 -12.30
N ALA A 102 4.21 -22.97 -12.91
CA ALA A 102 4.08 -21.53 -13.09
C ALA A 102 3.99 -20.79 -11.74
N ILE A 103 3.29 -21.34 -10.74
CA ILE A 103 3.27 -20.78 -9.38
C ILE A 103 4.66 -20.85 -8.73
N GLY A 104 5.39 -21.96 -8.92
CA GLY A 104 6.77 -22.11 -8.43
C GLY A 104 7.70 -21.06 -9.03
N ASP A 105 7.60 -20.82 -10.33
CA ASP A 105 8.39 -19.82 -11.05
C ASP A 105 8.04 -18.38 -10.59
N VAL A 106 6.76 -18.07 -10.39
CA VAL A 106 6.33 -16.77 -9.81
C VAL A 106 6.89 -16.58 -8.40
N THR A 107 6.88 -17.63 -7.56
CA THR A 107 7.41 -17.57 -6.19
C THR A 107 8.92 -17.32 -6.19
N LYS A 108 9.65 -17.98 -7.10
CA LYS A 108 11.09 -17.74 -7.29
C LYS A 108 11.35 -16.30 -7.72
N TRP A 109 10.57 -15.78 -8.67
CA TRP A 109 10.66 -14.40 -9.12
C TRP A 109 10.39 -13.39 -7.98
N LEU A 110 9.38 -13.63 -7.13
CA LEU A 110 9.08 -12.78 -5.97
C LEU A 110 10.23 -12.72 -4.97
N ARG A 111 10.86 -13.87 -4.68
CA ARG A 111 12.03 -13.93 -3.80
C ARG A 111 13.15 -13.04 -4.34
N THR A 112 13.55 -13.25 -5.59
CA THR A 112 14.64 -12.49 -6.21
C THR A 112 14.32 -11.00 -6.33
N SER A 113 13.08 -10.65 -6.66
CA SER A 113 12.64 -9.24 -6.75
C SER A 113 12.72 -8.52 -5.40
N THR A 114 12.42 -9.25 -4.31
CA THR A 114 12.49 -8.70 -2.94
C THR A 114 13.94 -8.55 -2.47
N GLU A 115 14.79 -9.54 -2.72
CA GLU A 115 16.22 -9.49 -2.38
C GLU A 115 16.97 -8.37 -3.10
N THR A 116 16.60 -8.10 -4.36
CA THR A 116 17.25 -7.08 -5.20
C THR A 116 16.58 -5.70 -5.13
N GLY A 117 15.38 -5.61 -4.53
CA GLY A 117 14.57 -4.39 -4.55
C GLY A 117 14.02 -4.01 -5.94
N ASN A 118 14.09 -4.92 -6.92
CA ASN A 118 13.65 -4.66 -8.29
C ASN A 118 12.40 -5.50 -8.64
N PHE A 119 11.25 -4.82 -8.77
CA PHE A 119 9.98 -5.43 -9.15
C PHE A 119 9.59 -5.15 -10.60
N ALA A 120 10.54 -4.90 -11.51
CA ALA A 120 10.25 -4.63 -12.92
C ALA A 120 9.99 -5.92 -13.71
N ALA A 121 8.82 -6.02 -14.34
CA ALA A 121 8.60 -6.92 -15.46
C ALA A 121 9.08 -6.21 -16.73
N ARG A 122 10.35 -6.46 -17.09
CA ARG A 122 11.08 -5.96 -18.29
C ARG A 122 11.34 -4.44 -18.35
N ASN A 123 12.61 -4.12 -18.65
CA ASN A 123 13.17 -2.87 -19.18
C ASN A 123 13.41 -1.66 -18.30
N ASP A 124 13.24 -1.72 -16.98
CA ASP A 124 13.85 -0.71 -16.10
C ASP A 124 15.21 -1.21 -15.60
N GLU A 125 16.24 -0.37 -15.76
CA GLU A 125 17.53 -0.58 -15.09
C GLU A 125 17.28 -0.82 -13.60
N PRO A 126 18.05 -1.72 -12.96
CA PRO A 126 17.96 -1.88 -11.52
C PRO A 126 18.15 -0.51 -10.87
N LYS A 127 17.09 0.00 -10.21
CA LYS A 127 17.24 1.18 -9.36
C LYS A 127 18.38 0.88 -8.40
N LYS A 128 19.38 1.77 -8.33
CA LYS A 128 20.45 1.68 -7.34
C LYS A 128 19.83 1.29 -6.00
N ALA A 129 20.41 0.29 -5.36
CA ALA A 129 20.02 -0.09 -4.01
C ALA A 129 19.92 1.20 -3.19
N ARG A 130 18.73 1.52 -2.67
CA ARG A 130 18.60 2.57 -1.66
C ARG A 130 19.56 2.15 -0.56
N ASP A 131 20.47 3.04 -0.17
CA ASP A 131 21.26 2.83 1.04
C ASP A 131 20.27 2.62 2.18
N GLN A 132 20.07 1.36 2.57
CA GLN A 132 19.22 1.02 3.69
C GLN A 132 19.98 1.49 4.93
N GLN A 133 19.75 2.74 5.33
CA GLN A 133 20.11 3.14 6.68
C GLN A 133 19.30 2.26 7.62
N PRO A 134 19.95 1.55 8.56
CA PRO A 134 19.22 0.79 9.56
C PRO A 134 18.24 1.73 10.25
N PHE A 135 17.00 1.28 10.42
CA PHE A 135 16.01 2.01 11.22
C PHE A 135 16.67 2.39 12.54
N ALA A 136 16.59 3.67 12.92
CA ALA A 136 17.23 4.18 14.12
C ALA A 136 16.89 3.26 15.29
N THR A 137 17.91 2.67 15.91
CA THR A 137 17.72 1.76 17.06
C THR A 137 16.99 2.51 18.16
N LEU A 138 16.19 1.84 18.99
CA LEU A 138 15.47 2.45 20.12
C LEU A 138 16.36 3.34 21.03
N ALA A 139 17.68 3.14 21.03
CA ALA A 139 18.65 4.00 21.71
C ALA A 139 18.83 5.40 21.09
N ALA A 140 18.45 5.60 19.83
CA ALA A 140 18.53 6.87 19.10
C ALA A 140 17.36 7.82 19.39
N PHE A 141 16.26 7.30 19.94
CA PHE A 141 15.21 8.10 20.55
C PHE A 141 15.65 8.45 21.98
N GLY A 142 16.25 9.63 22.14
CA GLY A 142 16.83 10.11 23.39
C GLY A 142 15.93 9.86 24.61
N SER A 143 16.59 9.47 25.70
CA SER A 143 16.03 9.15 27.02
C SER A 143 15.42 10.37 27.72
N LYS A 144 14.25 10.83 27.27
CA LYS A 144 13.40 11.74 28.05
C LYS A 144 11.93 11.37 27.89
N LEU A 145 11.55 10.27 28.53
CA LEU A 145 10.18 10.10 29.00
C LEU A 145 10.14 10.58 30.47
N PRO A 146 9.24 11.50 30.87
CA PRO A 146 9.10 11.86 32.28
C PRO A 146 8.62 10.63 33.09
N PRO A 147 9.06 10.46 34.35
CA PRO A 147 8.61 9.35 35.18
C PRO A 147 7.14 9.57 35.56
N GLY A 148 6.24 8.82 34.92
CA GLY A 148 4.84 8.73 35.31
C GLY A 148 4.63 7.45 36.12
N ASP A 149 4.29 7.63 37.39
CA ASP A 149 3.96 6.55 38.33
C ASP A 149 2.81 5.68 37.80
N ILE A 150 3.09 4.40 37.58
CA ILE A 150 2.04 3.38 37.41
C ILE A 150 2.38 2.20 38.32
N ALA A 151 1.83 2.25 39.53
CA ALA A 151 1.73 1.10 40.41
C ALA A 151 0.65 0.16 39.86
N PHE A 152 1.03 -1.06 39.50
CA PHE A 152 0.08 -2.12 39.19
C PHE A 152 -0.55 -2.66 40.49
N LYS A 153 -1.87 -2.59 40.58
CA LYS A 153 -2.72 -3.50 41.36
C LYS A 153 -3.72 -4.14 40.42
#